data_AF-A0A2D0JM14-F1
#
_entry.id   AF-A0A2D0JM14-F1
#
_cell.length_a   1.000
_cell.length_b   1.000
_cell.length_c   1.000
_cell.angle_alpha   90.00
_cell.angle_beta   90.00
_cell.angle_gamma   90.00
#
_symmetry.space_group_name_H-M   'P 1'
#
loop_
_entity.id
_entity.type
_entity.pdbx_description
1 polymer ?
#
loop_
_entity_poly.entity_id
_entity_poly.type
_entity_poly.pdbx_seq_one_letter_code
_entity_poly.pdbx_strand_id
1 'polypeptide(L)'
;MPQHHLVRQVDAALDFEFIRELVAPLYCHNNGRPAIDPVMLIKMMLLGYLFGIPSERRLVQEIQVNLAYRWFLRLGLTEKVPDASTLSQNRRRRFNHSDVFQQIFDRIVEQAINRGFVSGRVFYTDSTHLKASANPHKSENVLRPVLPGAYLDELENAVNEDRVTSGKKA
;
A
#
# COMPACT_ATOMS: atom_id res chain seq x y z
N MET A 1 -10.06 -15.57 -19.65
CA MET A 1 -8.87 -15.27 -18.84
C MET A 1 -8.40 -16.58 -18.18
N PRO A 2 -7.10 -16.95 -18.22
CA PRO A 2 -6.61 -18.25 -17.72
C PRO A 2 -6.87 -18.48 -16.22
N GLN A 3 -7.11 -19.72 -15.81
CA GLN A 3 -7.49 -20.00 -14.41
C GLN A 3 -6.37 -19.71 -13.40
N HIS A 4 -5.10 -19.95 -13.78
CA HIS A 4 -3.95 -19.84 -12.88
C HIS A 4 -3.23 -18.49 -12.93
N HIS A 5 -3.78 -17.50 -13.63
CA HIS A 5 -3.11 -16.21 -13.78
C HIS A 5 -3.29 -15.35 -12.51
N LEU A 6 -2.20 -14.72 -12.05
CA LEU A 6 -2.11 -14.00 -10.77
C LEU A 6 -3.28 -13.04 -10.50
N VAL A 7 -3.60 -12.13 -11.44
CA VAL A 7 -4.70 -11.16 -11.22
C VAL A 7 -6.07 -11.81 -10.98
N ARG A 8 -6.30 -13.05 -11.42
CA ARG A 8 -7.53 -13.80 -11.13
C ARG A 8 -7.53 -14.35 -9.71
N GLN A 9 -6.37 -14.81 -9.24
CA GLN A 9 -6.21 -15.23 -7.85
C GLN A 9 -6.41 -14.04 -6.92
N VAL A 10 -5.82 -12.88 -7.25
CA VAL A 10 -5.99 -11.63 -6.50
C VAL A 10 -7.46 -11.18 -6.48
N ASP A 11 -8.13 -11.16 -7.65
CA ASP A 11 -9.54 -10.77 -7.74
C ASP A 11 -10.50 -11.70 -6.98
N ALA A 12 -10.15 -12.99 -6.86
CA ALA A 12 -10.90 -13.94 -6.04
C ALA A 12 -10.57 -13.80 -4.54
N ALA A 13 -9.32 -13.47 -4.22
CA ALA A 13 -8.82 -13.39 -2.86
C ALA A 13 -9.11 -12.06 -2.15
N LEU A 14 -9.46 -10.99 -2.88
CA LEU A 14 -9.71 -9.67 -2.30
C LEU A 14 -11.03 -9.10 -2.83
N ASP A 15 -11.86 -8.63 -1.91
CA ASP A 15 -12.97 -7.74 -2.24
C ASP A 15 -12.47 -6.29 -2.24
N PHE A 16 -12.76 -5.57 -3.31
CA PHE A 16 -12.36 -4.17 -3.49
C PHE A 16 -13.51 -3.20 -3.32
N GLU A 17 -14.75 -3.66 -3.14
CA GLU A 17 -15.91 -2.76 -3.15
C GLU A 17 -15.96 -1.79 -1.98
N PHE A 18 -15.42 -2.20 -0.83
CA PHE A 18 -15.29 -1.34 0.34
C PHE A 18 -14.58 0.00 0.04
N ILE A 19 -13.74 0.05 -1.01
CA ILE A 19 -13.04 1.26 -1.43
C ILE A 19 -14.02 2.35 -1.86
N ARG A 20 -15.14 2.00 -2.52
CA ARG A 20 -16.12 3.00 -2.99
C ARG A 20 -16.74 3.75 -1.82
N GLU A 21 -17.12 3.02 -0.78
CA GLU A 21 -17.67 3.61 0.45
C GLU A 21 -16.62 4.47 1.16
N LEU A 22 -15.41 3.93 1.30
CA LEU A 22 -14.31 4.58 2.01
C LEU A 22 -13.90 5.92 1.39
N VAL A 23 -13.89 6.00 0.06
CA VAL A 23 -13.51 7.23 -0.65
C VAL A 23 -14.68 8.13 -1.00
N ALA A 24 -15.93 7.70 -0.81
CA ALA A 24 -17.12 8.46 -1.21
C ALA A 24 -17.10 9.95 -0.75
N PRO A 25 -16.66 10.29 0.49
CA PRO A 25 -16.60 11.68 0.93
C PRO A 25 -15.63 12.57 0.11
N LEU A 26 -14.66 11.98 -0.59
CA LEU A 26 -13.69 12.70 -1.43
C LEU A 26 -14.21 12.96 -2.86
N TYR A 27 -15.40 12.47 -3.18
CA TYR A 27 -16.03 12.59 -4.48
C TYR A 27 -17.25 13.49 -4.40
N CYS A 28 -17.45 14.29 -5.44
CA CYS A 28 -18.65 15.10 -5.60
C CYS A 28 -19.61 14.36 -6.52
N HIS A 29 -20.84 14.13 -6.07
CA HIS A 29 -21.84 13.36 -6.82
C HIS A 29 -22.50 14.16 -7.95
N ASN A 30 -22.56 15.48 -7.83
CA ASN A 30 -23.44 16.33 -8.63
C ASN A 30 -22.74 17.51 -9.32
N ASN A 31 -21.40 17.62 -9.22
CA ASN A 31 -20.68 18.74 -9.81
C ASN A 31 -19.44 18.29 -10.61
N GLY A 32 -19.26 18.92 -11.77
CA GLY A 32 -18.08 18.75 -12.63
C GLY A 32 -18.11 17.48 -13.48
N ARG A 33 -16.94 17.16 -14.05
CA ARG A 33 -16.75 15.97 -14.87
C ARG A 33 -16.85 14.71 -14.00
N PRO A 34 -17.60 13.67 -14.43
CA PRO A 34 -17.64 12.38 -13.74
C PRO A 34 -16.22 11.86 -13.51
N ALA A 35 -15.92 11.52 -12.26
CA ALA A 35 -14.64 10.94 -11.91
C ALA A 35 -14.59 9.47 -12.37
N ILE A 36 -13.37 8.96 -12.54
CA ILE A 36 -13.17 7.53 -12.80
C ILE A 36 -13.48 6.74 -11.53
N ASP A 37 -13.96 5.51 -11.70
CA ASP A 37 -14.25 4.60 -10.61
C ASP A 37 -13.02 4.45 -9.68
N PRO A 38 -13.14 4.78 -8.38
CA PRO A 38 -12.03 4.68 -7.44
C PRO A 38 -11.48 3.25 -7.33
N VAL A 39 -12.32 2.23 -7.44
CA VAL A 39 -11.88 0.83 -7.40
C VAL A 39 -10.94 0.54 -8.56
N MET A 40 -11.32 0.95 -9.78
CA MET A 40 -10.46 0.83 -10.96
C MET A 40 -9.13 1.55 -10.76
N LEU A 41 -9.14 2.75 -10.17
CA LEU A 41 -7.93 3.54 -9.93
C LEU A 41 -6.96 2.83 -8.97
N ILE A 42 -7.46 2.32 -7.85
CA ILE A 42 -6.65 1.54 -6.89
C ILE A 42 -6.14 0.25 -7.54
N LYS A 43 -6.99 -0.47 -8.29
CA LYS A 43 -6.58 -1.68 -9.01
C LYS A 43 -5.50 -1.41 -10.06
N MET A 44 -5.55 -0.28 -10.76
CA MET A 44 -4.49 0.13 -11.70
C MET A 44 -3.16 0.32 -10.97
N MET A 45 -3.15 1.02 -9.83
CA MET A 45 -1.93 1.19 -9.04
C MET A 45 -1.40 -0.14 -8.52
N LEU A 46 -2.29 -1.01 -8.03
CA LEU A 46 -1.94 -2.36 -7.57
C LEU A 46 -1.29 -3.19 -8.68
N LEU A 47 -1.81 -3.15 -9.91
CA LEU A 47 -1.17 -3.80 -11.07
C LEU A 47 0.26 -3.28 -11.28
N GLY A 48 0.47 -1.97 -11.15
CA GLY A 48 1.79 -1.36 -11.26
C GLY A 48 2.79 -1.96 -10.26
N TYR A 49 2.37 -2.13 -9.01
CA TYR A 49 3.22 -2.73 -7.98
C TYR A 49 3.40 -4.24 -8.16
N LEU A 50 2.32 -4.99 -8.45
CA LEU A 50 2.36 -6.45 -8.59
C LEU A 50 3.28 -6.92 -9.72
N PHE A 51 3.31 -6.18 -10.84
CA PHE A 51 4.11 -6.53 -12.00
C PHE A 51 5.39 -5.68 -12.15
N GLY A 52 5.73 -4.87 -11.13
CA GLY A 52 6.94 -4.06 -11.13
C GLY A 52 7.01 -3.04 -12.28
N ILE A 53 5.88 -2.45 -12.67
CA ILE A 53 5.82 -1.50 -13.78
C ILE A 53 6.32 -0.13 -13.31
N PRO A 54 7.43 0.40 -13.85
CA PRO A 54 8.14 1.54 -13.27
C PRO A 54 7.47 2.89 -13.51
N SER A 55 6.46 2.98 -14.38
CA SER A 55 5.78 4.26 -14.66
C SER A 55 4.30 4.10 -14.99
N GLU A 56 3.51 5.10 -14.62
CA GLU A 56 2.07 5.16 -14.91
C GLU A 56 1.78 5.19 -16.42
N ARG A 57 2.65 5.82 -17.22
CA ARG A 57 2.53 5.83 -18.68
C ARG A 57 2.71 4.43 -19.26
N ARG A 58 3.74 3.71 -18.79
CA ARG A 58 3.96 2.32 -19.19
C ARG A 58 2.83 1.42 -18.71
N LEU A 59 2.33 1.63 -17.49
CA LEU A 59 1.17 0.89 -16.95
C LEU A 59 -0.05 1.03 -17.88
N VAL A 60 -0.36 2.25 -18.35
CA VAL A 60 -1.46 2.47 -19.29
C VAL A 60 -1.22 1.75 -20.63
N GLN A 61 0.00 1.79 -21.16
CA GLN A 61 0.35 1.05 -22.40
C GLN A 61 0.19 -0.46 -22.23
N GLU A 62 0.64 -1.00 -21.10
CA GLU A 62 0.49 -2.43 -20.76
C GLU A 62 -1.00 -2.81 -20.65
N ILE A 63 -1.84 -1.98 -20.00
CA ILE A 63 -3.29 -2.21 -19.90
C ILE A 63 -3.97 -2.16 -21.27
N GLN A 64 -3.49 -1.35 -22.22
CA GLN A 64 -4.06 -1.29 -23.57
C GLN A 64 -3.94 -2.62 -24.31
N VAL A 65 -2.83 -3.32 -24.15
CA VAL A 65 -2.53 -4.55 -24.90
C VAL A 65 -2.84 -5.83 -24.11
N ASN A 66 -2.79 -5.78 -22.78
CA ASN A 66 -2.93 -6.96 -21.93
C ASN A 66 -4.38 -7.21 -21.51
N LEU A 67 -4.97 -8.27 -22.07
CA LEU A 67 -6.36 -8.66 -21.78
C LEU A 67 -6.60 -9.02 -20.30
N ALA A 68 -5.61 -9.60 -19.61
CA ALA A 68 -5.75 -9.95 -18.20
C ALA A 68 -5.89 -8.70 -17.33
N TYR A 69 -5.15 -7.63 -17.66
CA TYR A 69 -5.23 -6.36 -16.94
C TYR A 69 -6.57 -5.68 -17.18
N ARG A 70 -7.05 -5.65 -18.43
CA ARG A 70 -8.38 -5.11 -18.76
C ARG A 70 -9.49 -5.85 -18.02
N TRP A 71 -9.44 -7.18 -18.02
CA TRP A 71 -10.41 -8.01 -17.29
C TRP A 71 -10.39 -7.73 -15.78
N PHE A 72 -9.21 -7.59 -15.17
CA PHE A 72 -9.07 -7.25 -13.75
C PHE A 72 -9.67 -5.88 -13.40
N LEU A 73 -9.51 -4.91 -14.31
CA LEU A 73 -10.05 -3.56 -14.21
C LEU A 73 -11.52 -3.42 -14.61
N ARG A 74 -12.19 -4.52 -15.00
CA ARG A 74 -13.55 -4.51 -15.54
C ARG A 74 -13.71 -3.64 -16.79
N LEU A 75 -12.64 -3.47 -17.57
CA LEU A 75 -12.65 -2.75 -18.84
C LEU A 75 -13.03 -3.68 -20.00
N GLY A 76 -13.99 -3.25 -20.81
CA GLY A 76 -14.33 -3.90 -22.08
C GLY A 76 -13.17 -3.85 -23.08
N LEU A 77 -13.21 -4.64 -24.16
CA LEU A 77 -12.15 -4.65 -25.18
C LEU A 77 -11.99 -3.33 -25.93
N THR A 78 -13.11 -2.66 -26.21
CA THR A 78 -13.20 -1.42 -26.99
C THR A 78 -13.16 -0.16 -26.12
N GLU A 79 -13.26 -0.31 -24.80
CA GLU A 79 -13.30 0.83 -23.88
C GLU A 79 -11.96 1.56 -23.84
N LYS A 80 -12.00 2.87 -23.60
CA LYS A 80 -10.78 3.65 -23.49
C LYS A 80 -10.15 3.46 -22.12
N VAL A 81 -8.86 3.13 -22.09
CA VAL A 81 -8.07 3.09 -20.85
C VAL A 81 -7.91 4.53 -20.31
N PRO A 82 -8.09 4.76 -18.99
CA PRO A 82 -7.79 6.03 -18.37
C PRO A 82 -6.39 6.56 -18.72
N ASP A 83 -6.28 7.88 -18.88
CA ASP A 83 -4.98 8.51 -19.12
C ASP A 83 -4.11 8.43 -17.86
N ALA A 84 -2.80 8.26 -18.05
CA ALA A 84 -1.83 8.15 -16.96
C ALA A 84 -1.84 9.38 -16.03
N SER A 85 -2.12 10.57 -16.57
CA SER A 85 -2.23 11.78 -15.74
C SER A 85 -3.32 11.67 -14.68
N THR A 86 -4.38 10.89 -14.92
CA THR A 86 -5.47 10.66 -13.96
C THR A 86 -4.93 10.09 -12.65
N LEU A 87 -4.03 9.11 -12.71
CA LEU A 87 -3.44 8.48 -11.53
C LEU A 87 -2.65 9.51 -10.71
N SER A 88 -1.72 10.22 -11.36
CA SER A 88 -0.91 11.25 -10.70
C SER A 88 -1.74 12.40 -10.11
N GLN A 89 -2.79 12.86 -10.80
CA GLN A 89 -3.62 13.97 -10.35
C GLN A 89 -4.52 13.57 -9.18
N ASN A 90 -5.10 12.37 -9.18
CA ASN A 90 -5.89 11.88 -8.04
C ASN A 90 -5.01 11.69 -6.80
N ARG A 91 -3.82 11.11 -6.94
CA ARG A 91 -2.88 10.96 -5.83
C ARG A 91 -2.47 12.31 -5.24
N ARG A 92 -2.13 13.30 -6.08
CA ARG A 92 -1.70 14.63 -5.62
C ARG A 92 -2.83 15.48 -5.05
N ARG A 93 -4.03 15.44 -5.63
CA ARG A 93 -5.11 16.37 -5.28
C ARG A 93 -6.15 15.79 -4.35
N ARG A 94 -6.56 14.53 -4.56
CA ARG A 94 -7.65 13.92 -3.79
C ARG A 94 -7.15 13.17 -2.56
N PHE A 95 -6.09 12.38 -2.71
CA PHE A 95 -5.66 11.44 -1.66
C PHE A 95 -4.51 11.95 -0.78
N ASN A 96 -3.80 13.00 -1.19
CA ASN A 96 -2.54 13.44 -0.54
C ASN A 96 -2.69 13.85 0.94
N HIS A 97 -3.86 14.35 1.33
CA HIS A 97 -4.15 14.79 2.70
C HIS A 97 -5.14 13.88 3.42
N SER A 98 -5.20 12.62 2.98
CA SER A 98 -6.09 11.61 3.54
C SER A 98 -5.28 10.38 3.95
N ASP A 99 -5.75 9.69 4.97
CA ASP A 99 -5.27 8.39 5.43
C ASP A 99 -5.87 7.22 4.64
N VAL A 100 -6.58 7.51 3.54
CA VAL A 100 -7.26 6.53 2.68
C VAL A 100 -6.36 5.37 2.28
N PHE A 101 -5.10 5.62 1.90
CA PHE A 101 -4.20 4.54 1.52
C PHE A 101 -3.86 3.61 2.68
N GLN A 102 -3.71 4.15 3.88
CA GLN A 102 -3.49 3.36 5.09
C GLN A 102 -4.74 2.52 5.40
N GLN A 103 -5.92 3.14 5.40
CA GLN A 103 -7.17 2.42 5.66
C GLN A 103 -7.45 1.30 4.63
N ILE A 104 -7.15 1.55 3.35
CA ILE A 104 -7.25 0.53 2.29
C ILE A 104 -6.28 -0.62 2.56
N PHE A 105 -5.05 -0.31 2.94
CA PHE A 105 -4.05 -1.32 3.28
C PHE A 105 -4.51 -2.16 4.48
N ASP A 106 -4.96 -1.52 5.56
CA ASP A 106 -5.43 -2.19 6.77
C ASP A 106 -6.60 -3.13 6.47
N ARG A 107 -7.59 -2.68 5.68
CA ARG A 107 -8.73 -3.51 5.25
C ARG A 107 -8.31 -4.69 4.38
N ILE A 108 -7.32 -4.53 3.52
CA ILE A 108 -6.79 -5.64 2.71
C ILE A 108 -6.09 -6.66 3.62
N VAL A 109 -5.30 -6.21 4.59
CA VAL A 109 -4.63 -7.07 5.57
C VAL A 109 -5.66 -7.80 6.43
N GLU A 110 -6.72 -7.12 6.88
CA GLU A 110 -7.83 -7.71 7.63
C GLU A 110 -8.51 -8.81 6.82
N GLN A 111 -8.80 -8.56 5.54
CA GLN A 111 -9.33 -9.60 4.64
C GLN A 111 -8.38 -10.79 4.52
N ALA A 112 -7.06 -10.55 4.46
CA ALA A 112 -6.06 -11.61 4.38
C ALA A 112 -6.00 -12.44 5.68
N ILE A 113 -6.09 -11.80 6.85
CA ILE A 113 -6.18 -12.47 8.16
C ILE A 113 -7.45 -13.33 8.23
N ASN A 114 -8.61 -12.76 7.89
CA ASN A 114 -9.89 -13.45 7.96
C ASN A 114 -9.97 -14.67 7.03
N ARG A 115 -9.22 -14.65 5.92
CA ARG A 115 -9.09 -15.78 4.98
C ARG A 115 -7.97 -16.76 5.33
N GLY A 116 -7.26 -16.54 6.44
CA GLY A 116 -6.21 -17.41 6.94
C GLY A 116 -4.86 -17.30 6.21
N PHE A 117 -4.67 -16.26 5.39
CA PHE A 117 -3.38 -16.02 4.71
C PHE A 117 -2.30 -15.49 5.67
N VAL A 118 -2.70 -14.86 6.78
CA VAL A 118 -1.80 -14.33 7.79
C VAL A 118 -2.08 -15.02 9.13
N SER A 119 -1.10 -15.78 9.63
CA SER A 119 -1.25 -16.53 10.90
C SER A 119 -0.64 -15.83 12.12
N GLY A 120 0.15 -14.76 11.91
CA GLY A 120 0.85 -14.03 12.98
C GLY A 120 1.95 -14.81 13.72
N ARG A 121 2.25 -16.07 13.30
CA ARG A 121 3.20 -16.94 14.02
C ARG A 121 4.67 -16.64 13.74
N VAL A 122 4.97 -16.07 12.59
CA VAL A 122 6.33 -15.77 12.14
C VAL A 122 6.39 -14.30 11.76
N PHE A 123 7.24 -13.55 12.45
CA PHE A 123 7.50 -12.15 12.18
C PHE A 123 8.80 -12.05 11.39
N TYR A 124 8.71 -11.57 10.15
CA TYR A 124 9.88 -11.24 9.33
C TYR A 124 10.10 -9.73 9.39
N THR A 125 11.22 -9.32 9.95
CA THR A 125 11.70 -7.93 9.88
C THR A 125 12.84 -7.86 8.89
N ASP A 126 12.70 -7.03 7.87
CA ASP A 126 13.80 -6.71 6.95
C ASP A 126 14.30 -5.30 7.26
N SER A 127 15.58 -5.20 7.61
CA SER A 127 16.22 -3.94 8.00
C SER A 127 16.90 -3.33 6.78
N THR A 128 16.30 -2.31 6.17
CA THR A 128 16.99 -1.54 5.13
C THR A 128 17.87 -0.47 5.77
N HIS A 129 19.19 -0.58 5.62
CA HIS A 129 20.12 0.46 6.05
C HIS A 129 19.98 1.70 5.15
N LEU A 130 19.13 2.64 5.56
CA LEU A 130 19.05 3.96 4.94
C LEU A 130 20.22 4.82 5.45
N LYS A 131 21.11 5.20 4.53
CA LYS A 131 22.16 6.17 4.84
C LYS A 131 21.50 7.50 5.17
N ALA A 132 21.74 8.01 6.38
CA ALA A 132 21.22 9.31 6.78
C ALA A 132 21.62 10.38 5.75
N SER A 133 20.69 11.26 5.39
CA SER A 133 20.98 12.46 4.60
C SER A 133 21.65 13.51 5.50
N ALA A 134 22.81 13.14 6.02
CA ALA A 134 23.63 13.95 6.90
C ALA A 134 24.96 14.21 6.19
N ASN A 135 25.43 15.46 6.25
CA ASN A 135 26.77 15.78 5.76
C ASN A 135 27.79 15.23 6.78
N PRO A 136 28.60 14.21 6.44
CA PRO A 136 29.56 13.63 7.37
C PRO A 136 30.66 14.63 7.81
N HIS A 137 30.81 15.74 7.09
CA HIS A 137 31.78 16.79 7.39
C HIS A 137 31.25 17.91 8.29
N LYS A 138 29.97 17.87 8.68
CA LYS A 138 29.37 18.86 9.58
C LYS A 138 28.75 18.15 10.78
N SER A 139 29.49 18.12 11.88
CA SER A 139 28.99 17.65 13.18
C SER A 139 29.04 18.78 14.21
N GLU A 140 28.06 18.80 15.10
CA GLU A 140 28.05 19.64 16.28
C GLU A 140 27.93 18.72 17.50
N ASN A 141 28.93 18.75 18.38
CA ASN A 141 28.96 17.91 19.56
C ASN A 141 28.11 18.57 20.65
N VAL A 142 26.89 18.07 20.82
CA VAL A 142 25.99 18.50 21.88
C VAL A 142 26.07 17.51 23.03
N LEU A 143 26.46 17.97 24.22
CA LEU A 143 26.41 17.16 25.43
C LEU A 143 24.95 16.89 25.79
N ARG A 144 24.50 15.65 25.60
CA ARG A 144 23.24 15.18 26.17
C ARG A 144 23.52 14.48 27.51
N PRO A 145 22.66 14.68 28.52
CA PRO A 145 22.76 13.96 29.79
C PRO A 145 22.40 12.47 29.67
N VAL A 146 21.91 12.04 28.51
CA VAL A 146 21.50 10.66 28.24
C VAL A 146 22.63 9.92 27.56
N LEU A 147 23.06 8.81 28.17
CA LEU A 147 24.05 7.91 27.60
C LEU A 147 23.51 7.28 26.31
N PRO A 148 24.32 7.13 25.24
CA PRO A 148 23.90 6.49 24.00
C PRO A 148 23.33 5.07 24.17
N GLY A 149 23.77 4.35 25.22
CA GLY A 149 23.27 3.01 25.57
C GLY A 149 21.92 2.99 26.30
N ALA A 150 21.50 4.11 26.91
CA ALA A 150 20.28 4.14 27.71
C ALA A 150 19.01 3.79 26.91
N TYR A 151 19.01 4.11 25.61
CA TYR A 151 17.92 3.74 24.69
C TYR A 151 17.86 2.23 24.42
N LEU A 152 19.02 1.56 24.35
CA LEU A 152 19.08 0.11 24.17
C LEU A 152 18.63 -0.61 25.45
N ASP A 153 19.05 -0.12 26.61
CA ASP A 153 18.62 -0.65 27.90
C ASP A 153 17.10 -0.51 28.10
N GLU A 154 16.51 0.61 27.70
CA GLU A 154 15.07 0.86 27.74
C GLU A 154 14.29 -0.10 26.81
N LEU A 155 14.81 -0.33 25.59
CA LEU A 155 14.26 -1.31 24.65
C LEU A 155 14.34 -2.75 25.18
N GLU A 156 15.47 -3.15 25.74
CA GLU A 156 15.64 -4.49 26.32
C GLU A 156 14.69 -4.71 27.51
N ASN A 157 14.49 -3.69 28.35
CA ASN A 157 13.54 -3.75 29.45
C ASN A 157 12.10 -3.92 28.94
N ALA A 158 11.67 -3.14 27.95
CA ALA A 158 10.34 -3.28 27.35
C ALA A 158 10.11 -4.67 26.73
N VAL A 159 11.12 -5.20 26.02
CA VAL A 159 11.06 -6.55 25.44
C VAL A 159 10.97 -7.63 26.54
N ASN A 160 11.69 -7.44 27.65
CA ASN A 160 11.64 -8.38 28.77
C ASN A 160 10.31 -8.33 29.52
N GLU A 161 9.72 -7.15 29.72
CA GLU A 161 8.38 -6.99 30.27
C GLU A 161 7.33 -7.72 29.42
N ASP A 162 7.39 -7.56 28.10
CA ASP A 162 6.51 -8.28 27.15
C ASP A 162 6.71 -9.80 27.17
N ARG A 163 7.94 -10.29 27.40
CA ARG A 163 8.21 -11.73 27.56
C ARG A 163 7.58 -12.29 28.83
N VAL A 164 7.67 -11.55 29.93
CA VAL A 164 7.13 -11.92 31.24
C VAL A 164 5.59 -11.94 31.21
N THR A 165 4.95 -10.92 30.62
CA THR A 165 3.48 -10.88 30.44
C THR A 165 2.98 -12.01 29.53
N SER A 166 3.79 -12.41 28.56
CA SER A 166 3.50 -13.54 27.65
C SER A 166 3.87 -14.92 28.22
N GLY A 167 4.34 -15.02 29.47
CA GLY A 167 4.66 -16.28 30.15
C GLY A 167 5.88 -17.03 29.59
N LYS A 168 6.75 -16.35 28.81
CA LYS A 168 7.98 -16.93 28.27
C LYS A 168 9.15 -16.55 29.19
N LYS A 169 10.02 -17.51 29.51
CA LYS A 169 11.23 -17.23 30.31
C LYS A 169 12.16 -16.28 29.55
N ALA A 170 12.76 -15.36 30.30
CA ALA A 170 13.67 -14.31 29.84
C ALA A 170 14.82 -14.85 28.98
#